data_AF-A0A8J5IS79-F1
#
_entry.id   AF-A0A8J5IS79-F1
#
_cell.length_a   1.000
_cell.length_b   1.000
_cell.length_c   1.000
_cell.angle_alpha   90.00
_cell.angle_beta   90.00
_cell.angle_gamma   90.00
#
_symmetry.space_group_name_H-M   'P 1'
#
loop_
_entity.id
_entity.type
_entity.pdbx_description
1 polymer ?
#
loop_
_entity_poly.entity_id
_entity_poly.type
_entity_poly.pdbx_seq_one_letter_code
_entity_poly.pdbx_strand_id
1 'polypeptide(L)'
;MSTTSKHSLENDVKMQIVAKRLATEFSASESVDKGVDFIFTCWYEIKNPLEVGLSPSLVMFTAEPYIAGEYKKYNNNNGWIRDDGLDLSETAQAFSHFTWQKTFGQLMVVDLQGVGCIFTDPQIHSKDGTFGCGNLSEVGMTAFFATHECNTVCRALGLKPLKPSESEDEAAMASVGEATVKEITKSKAMTCSCPLCGDITTVLHSDFTAAYREGRELYCMLCISKSGRKARRKCQACKKNIAFSPYWHSMKGMEPPTTCKSCEASRAPDQVVQF
;
A
#
# COMPACT_ATOMS: atom_id res chain seq x y z
N MET A 1 1.81 -33.01 -2.02
CA MET A 1 2.26 -32.03 -3.03
C MET A 1 1.34 -30.78 -3.01
N SER A 2 1.14 -30.14 -1.85
CA SER A 2 0.13 -29.05 -1.69
C SER A 2 0.69 -27.79 -0.99
N THR A 3 1.89 -27.86 -0.42
CA THR A 3 2.52 -26.77 0.33
C THR A 3 3.06 -25.64 -0.55
N THR A 4 3.47 -25.93 -1.79
CA THR A 4 4.11 -24.95 -2.68
C THR A 4 3.13 -23.89 -3.20
N SER A 5 1.87 -24.23 -3.49
CA SER A 5 0.89 -23.22 -3.99
C SER A 5 0.34 -22.33 -2.88
N LYS A 6 0.16 -22.87 -1.66
CA LYS A 6 -0.27 -22.09 -0.49
C LYS A 6 0.75 -21.01 -0.13
N HIS A 7 2.03 -21.39 -0.04
CA HIS A 7 3.10 -20.47 0.31
C HIS A 7 3.31 -19.39 -0.76
N SER A 8 3.02 -19.70 -2.03
CA SER A 8 3.07 -18.72 -3.12
C SER A 8 2.00 -17.63 -2.92
N LEU A 9 0.73 -18.03 -2.73
CA LEU A 9 -0.38 -17.08 -2.61
C LEU A 9 -0.26 -16.15 -1.39
N GLU A 10 0.16 -16.70 -0.25
CA GLU A 10 0.39 -15.89 0.95
C GLU A 10 1.52 -14.87 0.74
N ASN A 11 2.56 -15.24 -0.02
CA ASN A 11 3.63 -14.31 -0.36
C ASN A 11 3.14 -13.20 -1.28
N ASP A 12 2.28 -13.51 -2.25
CA ASP A 12 1.70 -12.52 -3.17
C ASP A 12 0.88 -11.48 -2.39
N VAL A 13 0.01 -11.94 -1.48
CA VAL A 13 -0.77 -11.04 -0.61
C VAL A 13 0.14 -10.22 0.33
N LYS A 14 1.17 -10.83 0.93
CA LYS A 14 2.14 -10.10 1.77
C LYS A 14 2.88 -9.02 0.97
N MET A 15 3.32 -9.34 -0.25
CA MET A 15 4.02 -8.42 -1.15
C MET A 15 3.16 -7.19 -1.44
N GLN A 16 1.90 -7.41 -1.77
CA GLN A 16 0.97 -6.33 -2.06
C GLN A 16 0.62 -5.48 -0.84
N ILE A 17 0.51 -6.08 0.35
CA ILE A 17 0.34 -5.35 1.61
C ILE A 17 1.56 -4.44 1.89
N VAL A 18 2.78 -4.95 1.68
CA VAL A 18 4.01 -4.15 1.85
C VAL A 18 4.07 -3.01 0.83
N ALA A 19 3.77 -3.29 -0.44
CA ALA A 19 3.71 -2.28 -1.49
C ALA A 19 2.67 -1.19 -1.19
N LYS A 20 1.46 -1.59 -0.76
CA LYS A 20 0.39 -0.66 -0.35
C LYS A 20 0.84 0.22 0.83
N ARG A 21 1.53 -0.37 1.81
CA ARG A 21 2.06 0.41 2.95
C ARG A 21 3.06 1.46 2.47
N LEU A 22 4.03 1.08 1.63
CA LEU A 22 5.02 2.01 1.09
C LEU A 22 4.38 3.09 0.20
N ALA A 23 3.37 2.74 -0.59
CA ALA A 23 2.59 3.70 -1.37
C ALA A 23 1.84 4.69 -0.47
N THR A 24 1.33 4.23 0.68
CA THR A 24 0.71 5.12 1.67
C THR A 24 1.71 6.15 2.19
N GLU A 25 2.94 5.75 2.52
CA GLU A 25 3.97 6.67 3.01
C GLU A 25 4.46 7.63 1.94
N PHE A 26 4.61 7.15 0.70
CA PHE A 26 4.94 7.98 -0.46
C PHE A 26 3.88 9.06 -0.68
N SER A 27 2.62 8.66 -0.75
CA SER A 27 1.49 9.55 -1.05
C SER A 27 1.14 10.51 0.09
N ALA A 28 1.58 10.23 1.31
CA ALA A 28 1.42 11.14 2.46
C ALA A 28 2.37 12.35 2.39
N SER A 29 3.36 12.33 1.50
CA SER A 29 4.23 13.47 1.24
C SER A 29 3.48 14.58 0.51
N GLU A 30 3.58 15.82 0.99
CA GLU A 30 3.04 17.01 0.32
C GLU A 30 3.77 17.31 -1.02
N SER A 31 5.00 16.83 -1.17
CA SER A 31 5.81 17.02 -2.38
C SER A 31 5.37 16.16 -3.56
N VAL A 32 4.56 15.12 -3.33
CA VAL A 32 4.03 14.27 -4.39
C VAL A 32 2.78 14.95 -4.91
N ASP A 33 2.65 15.22 -6.22
CA ASP A 33 1.42 15.78 -6.79
C ASP A 33 0.39 14.68 -7.12
N LYS A 34 0.82 13.54 -7.66
CA LYS A 34 -0.06 12.39 -7.93
C LYS A 34 0.22 11.28 -6.93
N GLY A 35 -0.57 11.24 -5.86
CA GLY A 35 -0.50 10.13 -4.89
C GLY A 35 -0.94 8.82 -5.54
N VAL A 36 -0.20 7.75 -5.28
CA VAL A 36 -0.52 6.39 -5.74
C VAL A 36 -0.98 5.51 -4.58
N ASP A 37 -1.73 4.46 -4.90
CA ASP A 37 -2.15 3.44 -3.95
C ASP A 37 -2.19 2.07 -4.64
N PHE A 38 -2.17 0.99 -3.85
CA PHE A 38 -2.38 -0.37 -4.36
C PHE A 38 -3.78 -0.85 -3.98
N ILE A 39 -4.37 -1.70 -4.81
CA ILE A 39 -5.62 -2.33 -4.40
C ILE A 39 -5.42 -3.20 -3.16
N PHE A 40 -6.42 -3.15 -2.30
CA PHE A 40 -6.51 -4.08 -1.19
C PHE A 40 -6.71 -5.50 -1.73
N THR A 41 -5.89 -6.43 -1.24
CA THR A 41 -5.98 -7.85 -1.59
C THR A 41 -6.02 -8.71 -0.34
N CYS A 42 -6.67 -9.86 -0.47
CA CYS A 42 -6.67 -10.92 0.51
C CYS A 42 -6.81 -12.27 -0.22
N TRP A 43 -6.53 -13.36 0.49
CA TRP A 43 -6.89 -14.69 0.00
C TRP A 43 -8.21 -15.14 0.62
N TYR A 44 -8.94 -15.94 -0.16
CA TYR A 44 -10.17 -16.60 0.23
C TYR A 44 -9.89 -18.09 0.39
N GLU A 45 -10.42 -18.68 1.45
CA GLU A 45 -10.38 -20.12 1.69
C GLU A 45 -11.71 -20.78 1.30
N ILE A 46 -11.64 -21.80 0.46
CA ILE A 46 -12.80 -22.60 0.06
C ILE A 46 -12.84 -23.84 0.94
N LYS A 47 -13.79 -23.90 1.88
CA LYS A 47 -13.92 -25.00 2.83
C LYS A 47 -14.18 -26.35 2.15
N ASN A 48 -15.10 -26.37 1.17
CA ASN A 48 -15.52 -27.59 0.47
C ASN A 48 -15.54 -27.36 -1.06
N PRO A 49 -14.39 -27.43 -1.77
CA PRO A 49 -14.34 -27.16 -3.21
C PRO A 49 -15.26 -28.05 -4.04
N LEU A 50 -15.42 -29.32 -3.66
CA LEU A 50 -16.27 -30.28 -4.36
C LEU A 50 -17.75 -29.92 -4.33
N GLU A 51 -18.25 -29.34 -3.23
CA GLU A 51 -19.67 -28.97 -3.09
C GLU A 51 -20.09 -27.86 -4.05
N VAL A 52 -19.13 -27.05 -4.50
CA VAL A 52 -19.33 -25.95 -5.45
C VAL A 52 -18.84 -26.30 -6.86
N GLY A 53 -18.59 -27.58 -7.14
CA GLY A 53 -18.17 -28.06 -8.46
C GLY A 53 -16.74 -27.69 -8.86
N LEU A 54 -15.87 -27.38 -7.89
CA LEU A 54 -14.48 -27.02 -8.13
C LEU A 54 -13.54 -28.21 -7.89
N SER A 55 -12.32 -28.11 -8.46
CA SER A 55 -11.25 -29.08 -8.21
C SER A 55 -10.94 -29.20 -6.71
N PRO A 56 -10.72 -30.40 -6.16
CA PRO A 56 -10.25 -30.59 -4.78
C PRO A 56 -8.97 -29.83 -4.43
N SER A 57 -8.15 -29.50 -5.43
CA SER A 57 -6.91 -28.73 -5.24
C SER A 57 -7.13 -27.22 -5.11
N LEU A 58 -8.30 -26.70 -5.52
CA LEU A 58 -8.61 -25.27 -5.46
C LEU A 58 -9.20 -24.94 -4.08
N VAL A 59 -8.31 -24.90 -3.09
CA VAL A 59 -8.66 -24.60 -1.69
C VAL A 59 -8.50 -23.12 -1.33
N MET A 60 -7.73 -22.37 -2.10
CA MET A 60 -7.46 -20.95 -1.89
C MET A 60 -7.29 -20.21 -3.20
N PHE A 61 -7.66 -18.93 -3.21
CA PHE A 61 -7.46 -18.02 -4.33
C PHE A 61 -7.42 -16.57 -3.84
N THR A 62 -6.84 -15.67 -4.62
CA THR A 62 -6.98 -14.22 -4.45
C THR A 62 -8.08 -13.71 -5.37
N ALA A 63 -8.77 -12.66 -4.93
CA ALA A 63 -9.68 -11.92 -5.79
C ALA A 63 -9.47 -10.43 -5.56
N GLU A 64 -9.54 -9.70 -6.66
CA GLU A 64 -9.21 -8.29 -6.73
C GLU A 64 -10.38 -7.50 -7.30
N PRO A 65 -10.64 -6.28 -6.80
CA PRO A 65 -11.64 -5.41 -7.40
C PRO A 65 -11.30 -5.11 -8.85
N TYR A 66 -12.29 -5.26 -9.74
CA TYR A 66 -12.14 -4.77 -11.10
C TYR A 66 -12.01 -3.24 -11.10
N ILE A 67 -11.00 -2.73 -11.80
CA ILE A 67 -10.77 -1.29 -11.96
C ILE A 67 -11.04 -0.92 -13.41
N ALA A 68 -12.06 -0.09 -13.64
CA ALA A 68 -12.40 0.37 -14.97
C ALA A 68 -11.39 1.42 -15.46
N GLY A 69 -10.84 1.22 -16.66
CA GLY A 69 -9.98 2.19 -17.35
C GLY A 69 -8.89 1.51 -18.16
N GLU A 70 -7.94 2.31 -18.65
CA GLU A 70 -6.81 1.82 -19.44
C GLU A 70 -5.74 1.24 -18.51
N TYR A 71 -5.49 -0.05 -18.64
CA TYR A 71 -4.44 -0.73 -17.89
C TYR A 71 -3.06 -0.42 -18.49
N LYS A 72 -2.14 0.05 -17.65
CA LYS A 72 -0.77 0.40 -18.04
C LYS A 72 0.23 -0.25 -17.11
N LYS A 73 1.33 -0.71 -17.70
CA LYS A 73 2.55 -1.12 -17.00
C LYS A 73 3.59 -0.01 -17.12
N TYR A 74 4.09 0.49 -16.00
CA TYR A 74 4.99 1.65 -15.91
C TYR A 74 6.46 1.25 -15.74
N ASN A 75 6.73 0.11 -15.10
CA ASN A 75 8.03 -0.54 -15.15
C ASN A 75 7.83 -2.06 -14.99
N ASN A 76 8.90 -2.83 -15.17
CA ASN A 76 8.89 -4.26 -14.89
C ASN A 76 9.88 -4.62 -13.76
N ASN A 77 9.94 -5.90 -13.42
CA ASN A 77 10.86 -6.39 -12.40
C ASN A 77 12.32 -6.55 -12.86
N ASN A 78 12.68 -6.19 -14.10
CA ASN A 78 14.03 -6.39 -14.66
C ASN A 78 14.53 -5.19 -15.47
N GLY A 79 14.24 -3.97 -15.00
CA GLY A 79 14.86 -2.74 -15.50
C GLY A 79 14.19 -2.08 -16.71
N TRP A 80 13.10 -2.61 -17.25
CA TRP A 80 12.31 -1.88 -18.24
C TRP A 80 11.49 -0.78 -17.56
N ILE A 81 11.55 0.43 -18.11
CA ILE A 81 10.72 1.56 -17.71
C ILE A 81 9.88 2.03 -18.91
N ARG A 82 8.66 2.48 -18.62
CA ARG A 82 7.86 3.25 -19.56
C ARG A 82 8.36 4.69 -19.55
N ASP A 83 8.81 5.14 -20.72
CA ASP A 83 9.22 6.52 -20.94
C ASP A 83 8.32 7.14 -22.03
N ASP A 84 7.14 7.58 -21.60
CA ASP A 84 6.18 8.31 -22.44
C ASP A 84 6.05 9.79 -22.03
N GLY A 85 6.93 10.26 -21.14
CA GLY A 85 6.92 11.63 -20.63
C GLY A 85 5.67 12.01 -19.83
N LEU A 86 4.82 11.06 -19.46
CA LEU A 86 3.60 11.33 -18.68
C LEU A 86 3.90 11.38 -17.18
N ASP A 87 3.32 12.35 -16.47
CA ASP A 87 3.60 12.56 -15.03
C ASP A 87 3.40 11.30 -14.17
N LEU A 88 2.48 10.40 -14.55
CA LEU A 88 2.22 9.17 -13.80
C LEU A 88 3.32 8.13 -14.02
N SER A 89 3.92 8.06 -15.22
CA SER A 89 5.11 7.24 -15.48
C SER A 89 6.29 7.75 -14.65
N GLU A 90 6.49 9.07 -14.58
CA GLU A 90 7.49 9.68 -13.70
C GLU A 90 7.23 9.38 -12.22
N THR A 91 5.98 9.53 -11.77
CA THR A 91 5.55 9.22 -10.41
C THR A 91 5.83 7.75 -10.06
N ALA A 92 5.56 6.83 -10.98
CA ALA A 92 5.84 5.40 -10.80
C ALA A 92 7.34 5.15 -10.62
N GLN A 93 8.21 5.71 -11.47
CA GLN A 93 9.67 5.54 -11.29
C GLN A 93 10.17 6.16 -9.99
N ALA A 94 9.65 7.34 -9.62
CA ALA A 94 9.98 7.99 -8.37
C ALA A 94 9.51 7.18 -7.15
N PHE A 95 8.36 6.50 -7.24
CA PHE A 95 7.89 5.59 -6.21
C PHE A 95 8.84 4.41 -6.01
N SER A 96 9.27 3.73 -7.08
CA SER A 96 10.27 2.66 -6.99
C SER A 96 11.57 3.14 -6.33
N HIS A 97 12.11 4.30 -6.75
CA HIS A 97 13.30 4.89 -6.13
C HIS A 97 13.07 5.25 -4.65
N PHE A 98 11.93 5.86 -4.32
CA PHE A 98 11.55 6.19 -2.95
C PHE A 98 11.54 4.93 -2.06
N THR A 99 10.95 3.82 -2.52
CA THR A 99 10.88 2.60 -1.71
C THR A 99 12.26 2.06 -1.34
N TRP A 100 13.21 2.10 -2.28
CA TRP A 100 14.58 1.70 -2.04
C TRP A 100 15.27 2.60 -1.01
N GLN A 101 15.23 3.92 -1.18
CA GLN A 101 15.86 4.82 -0.21
C GLN A 101 15.18 4.81 1.16
N LYS A 102 13.84 4.77 1.20
CA LYS A 102 13.04 4.75 2.43
C LYS A 102 13.33 3.53 3.28
N THR A 103 13.63 2.40 2.64
CA THR A 103 13.95 1.14 3.31
C THR A 103 15.45 0.89 3.44
N PHE A 104 16.30 1.91 3.24
CA PHE A 104 17.76 1.80 3.33
C PHE A 104 18.33 0.69 2.42
N GLY A 105 17.74 0.57 1.24
CA GLY A 105 18.08 -0.43 0.22
C GLY A 105 17.69 -1.86 0.57
N GLN A 106 16.84 -2.09 1.57
CA GLN A 106 16.38 -3.44 1.91
C GLN A 106 15.32 -3.95 0.94
N LEU A 107 14.42 -3.09 0.48
CA LEU A 107 13.30 -3.41 -0.40
C LEU A 107 13.22 -2.42 -1.56
N MET A 108 12.79 -2.87 -2.73
CA MET A 108 12.41 -2.01 -3.85
C MET A 108 11.13 -2.55 -4.49
N VAL A 109 10.09 -1.72 -4.53
CA VAL A 109 8.83 -2.06 -5.21
C VAL A 109 8.96 -1.72 -6.68
N VAL A 110 8.69 -2.69 -7.55
CA VAL A 110 8.74 -2.61 -9.02
C VAL A 110 7.54 -3.36 -9.61
N ASP A 111 7.55 -3.57 -10.93
CA ASP A 111 6.41 -4.13 -11.68
C ASP A 111 5.14 -3.29 -11.49
N LEU A 112 5.31 -1.97 -11.49
CA LEU A 112 4.22 -1.03 -11.25
C LEU A 112 3.27 -1.03 -12.43
N GLN A 113 2.04 -1.45 -12.19
CA GLN A 113 1.02 -1.60 -13.20
C GLN A 113 -0.39 -1.43 -12.62
N GLY A 114 -1.33 -0.98 -13.44
CA GLY A 114 -2.71 -0.78 -13.02
C GLY A 114 -3.43 0.29 -13.84
N VAL A 115 -4.43 0.93 -13.24
CA VAL A 115 -5.29 1.91 -13.90
C VAL A 115 -5.22 3.24 -13.14
N GLY A 116 -4.74 4.28 -13.83
CA GLY A 116 -4.49 5.57 -13.20
C GLY A 116 -3.57 5.42 -11.98
N CYS A 117 -3.90 6.09 -10.88
CA CYS A 117 -3.09 6.09 -9.65
C CYS A 117 -3.29 4.84 -8.76
N ILE A 118 -4.06 3.85 -9.22
CA ILE A 118 -4.28 2.60 -8.49
C ILE A 118 -3.53 1.47 -9.18
N PHE A 119 -2.56 0.91 -8.46
CA PHE A 119 -1.71 -0.19 -8.91
C PHE A 119 -2.18 -1.54 -8.35
N THR A 120 -1.77 -2.62 -9.02
CA THR A 120 -1.95 -4.00 -8.58
C THR A 120 -0.76 -4.86 -9.00
N ASP A 121 -0.69 -6.10 -8.50
CA ASP A 121 0.32 -7.11 -8.82
C ASP A 121 1.76 -6.56 -8.81
N PRO A 122 2.21 -5.89 -7.72
CA PRO A 122 3.59 -5.44 -7.64
C PRO A 122 4.56 -6.62 -7.56
N GLN A 123 5.83 -6.37 -7.89
CA GLN A 123 6.94 -7.22 -7.45
C GLN A 123 7.81 -6.46 -6.46
N ILE A 124 8.36 -7.16 -5.47
CA ILE A 124 9.37 -6.61 -4.57
C ILE A 124 10.71 -7.30 -4.82
N HIS A 125 11.75 -6.50 -5.04
CA HIS A 125 13.12 -6.95 -4.86
C HIS A 125 13.52 -6.75 -3.40
N SER A 126 14.07 -7.79 -2.77
CA SER A 126 14.55 -7.71 -1.38
C SER A 126 15.95 -8.29 -1.24
N LYS A 127 16.73 -7.76 -0.30
CA LYS A 127 18.09 -8.27 -0.01
C LYS A 127 18.11 -9.68 0.55
N ASP A 128 17.05 -10.08 1.25
CA ASP A 128 16.93 -11.39 1.88
C ASP A 128 16.30 -12.46 0.97
N GLY A 129 15.96 -12.12 -0.28
CA GLY A 129 15.41 -13.07 -1.25
C GLY A 129 13.95 -13.47 -0.99
N THR A 130 13.20 -12.74 -0.16
CA THR A 130 11.77 -12.98 0.12
C THR A 130 10.85 -12.46 -1.02
N PHE A 131 9.53 -12.70 -1.00
CA PHE A 131 8.57 -12.20 -2.02
C PHE A 131 8.56 -12.91 -3.40
N GLY A 132 8.74 -14.23 -3.41
CA GLY A 132 8.39 -15.07 -4.57
C GLY A 132 9.44 -15.09 -5.69
N CYS A 133 9.13 -15.79 -6.79
CA CYS A 133 10.11 -16.08 -7.84
C CYS A 133 10.50 -14.87 -8.71
N GLY A 134 9.70 -13.80 -8.69
CA GLY A 134 10.01 -12.56 -9.42
C GLY A 134 10.98 -11.64 -8.68
N ASN A 135 11.37 -11.96 -7.43
CA ASN A 135 12.41 -11.24 -6.70
C ASN A 135 13.79 -11.59 -7.29
N LEU A 136 14.41 -10.62 -7.96
CA LEU A 136 15.76 -10.71 -8.51
C LEU A 136 16.82 -10.08 -7.58
N SER A 137 16.44 -9.78 -6.35
CA SER A 137 17.27 -9.24 -5.27
C SER A 137 18.06 -8.01 -5.73
N GLU A 138 19.33 -7.90 -5.34
CA GLU A 138 20.18 -6.76 -5.72
C GLU A 138 20.41 -6.65 -7.24
N VAL A 139 20.32 -7.76 -7.98
CA VAL A 139 20.41 -7.76 -9.45
C VAL A 139 19.24 -7.00 -10.05
N GLY A 140 18.02 -7.26 -9.58
CA GLY A 140 16.82 -6.55 -10.00
C GLY A 140 16.84 -5.06 -9.63
N MET A 141 17.34 -4.73 -8.43
CA MET A 141 17.52 -3.33 -8.00
C MET A 141 18.53 -2.60 -8.89
N THR A 142 19.64 -3.26 -9.22
CA THR A 142 20.67 -2.70 -10.11
C THR A 142 20.11 -2.51 -11.52
N ALA A 143 19.34 -3.47 -12.03
CA ALA A 143 18.69 -3.38 -13.34
C ALA A 143 17.73 -2.18 -13.41
N PHE A 144 16.95 -1.93 -12.36
CA PHE A 144 16.12 -0.71 -12.26
C PHE A 144 16.97 0.56 -12.31
N PHE A 145 18.02 0.67 -11.50
CA PHE A 145 18.85 1.89 -11.47
C PHE A 145 19.71 2.10 -12.71
N ALA A 146 19.97 1.05 -13.50
CA ALA A 146 20.65 1.17 -14.78
C ALA A 146 19.85 2.06 -15.76
N THR A 147 18.52 1.92 -15.77
CA THR A 147 17.62 2.66 -16.65
C THR A 147 16.94 3.85 -16.00
N HIS A 148 16.89 3.91 -14.67
CA HIS A 148 16.31 5.04 -13.94
C HIS A 148 17.11 6.34 -14.11
N GLU A 149 16.37 7.42 -14.30
CA GLU A 149 16.83 8.80 -14.22
C GLU A 149 15.97 9.57 -13.23
N CYS A 150 16.60 10.33 -12.33
CA CYS A 150 15.83 11.10 -11.35
C CYS A 150 15.01 12.19 -12.06
N ASN A 151 13.70 12.13 -11.88
CA ASN A 151 12.74 13.09 -12.45
C ASN A 151 12.32 14.17 -11.43
N THR A 152 11.34 14.99 -11.81
CA THR A 152 10.82 16.09 -11.00
C THR A 152 10.28 15.62 -9.64
N VAL A 153 9.60 14.47 -9.62
CA VAL A 153 9.03 13.87 -8.40
C VAL A 153 10.14 13.39 -7.46
N CYS A 154 11.20 12.76 -8.00
CA CYS A 154 12.38 12.37 -7.21
C CYS A 154 13.01 13.58 -6.51
N ARG A 155 13.19 14.68 -7.25
CA ARG A 155 13.76 15.94 -6.72
C ARG A 155 12.85 16.58 -5.67
N ALA A 156 11.54 16.63 -5.91
CA ALA A 156 10.57 17.16 -4.96
C ALA A 156 10.55 16.39 -3.63
N LEU A 157 10.80 15.07 -3.69
CA LEU A 157 10.94 14.20 -2.52
C LEU A 157 12.31 14.27 -1.83
N GLY A 158 13.29 15.01 -2.39
CA GLY A 158 14.65 15.06 -1.87
C GLY A 158 15.39 13.72 -1.95
N LEU A 159 15.03 12.88 -2.94
CA LEU A 159 15.71 11.61 -3.17
C LEU A 159 17.13 11.84 -3.67
N LYS A 160 18.08 11.02 -3.20
CA LYS A 160 19.49 11.12 -3.56
C LYS A 160 19.71 10.37 -4.88
N PRO A 161 20.20 11.02 -5.94
CA PRO A 161 20.56 10.33 -7.17
C PRO A 161 21.66 9.28 -6.92
N LEU A 162 21.59 8.15 -7.62
CA LEU A 162 22.65 7.12 -7.61
C LEU A 162 23.72 7.34 -8.68
N LYS A 163 23.34 7.99 -9.79
CA LYS A 163 24.27 8.47 -10.80
C LYS A 163 24.65 9.91 -10.42
N PRO A 164 25.95 10.26 -10.29
CA PRO A 164 26.36 11.66 -10.17
C PRO A 164 25.81 12.43 -11.36
N SER A 165 25.09 13.53 -11.15
CA SER A 165 24.82 14.44 -12.25
C SER A 165 26.15 15.08 -12.65
N GLU A 166 26.49 15.08 -13.94
CA GLU A 166 27.69 15.74 -14.49
C GLU A 166 27.65 17.29 -14.34
N SER A 167 26.80 17.83 -13.46
CA SER A 167 26.52 19.25 -13.30
C SER A 167 26.45 19.71 -11.84
N GLU A 168 27.19 19.07 -10.92
CA GLU A 168 27.23 19.48 -9.49
C GLU A 168 28.18 20.66 -9.18
N ASP A 169 28.48 21.55 -10.14
CA ASP A 169 29.32 22.74 -9.91
C ASP A 169 28.59 24.10 -9.96
N GLU A 170 27.26 24.17 -10.15
CA GLU A 170 26.53 25.46 -10.33
C GLU A 170 25.32 25.64 -9.37
N ALA A 171 25.34 25.09 -8.15
CA ALA A 171 24.24 25.28 -7.18
C ALA A 171 24.68 25.83 -5.81
N ALA A 172 25.89 26.38 -5.72
CA ALA A 172 26.37 27.05 -4.52
C ALA A 172 26.71 28.52 -4.79
N MET A 173 25.72 29.33 -5.21
CA MET A 173 25.62 30.80 -4.99
C MET A 173 24.49 31.42 -5.84
N ALA A 174 23.27 31.48 -5.31
CA ALA A 174 22.34 32.58 -5.62
C ALA A 174 21.32 32.75 -4.49
N SER A 175 21.33 33.94 -3.92
CA SER A 175 20.62 34.41 -2.73
C SER A 175 19.10 34.52 -2.90
N VAL A 176 18.42 34.27 -1.78
CA VAL A 176 17.15 34.86 -1.29
C VAL A 176 16.37 35.69 -2.31
N GLY A 177 15.35 35.07 -2.90
CA GLY A 177 14.33 35.71 -3.74
C GLY A 177 12.93 35.42 -3.20
N GLU A 178 12.39 36.43 -2.53
CA GLU A 178 10.98 36.79 -2.31
C GLU A 178 9.89 35.70 -2.46
N ALA A 179 9.27 35.36 -1.33
CA ALA A 179 8.07 34.54 -1.25
C ALA A 179 6.88 35.25 -1.92
N THR A 180 6.58 34.91 -3.17
CA THR A 180 5.29 35.23 -3.80
C THR A 180 4.21 34.33 -3.23
N VAL A 181 3.49 34.86 -2.25
CA VAL A 181 2.16 34.38 -1.87
C VAL A 181 1.22 34.61 -3.05
N LYS A 182 0.85 33.54 -3.75
CA LYS A 182 -0.51 33.22 -4.23
C LYS A 182 -0.47 32.02 -5.18
N GLU A 183 -0.99 30.89 -4.71
CA GLU A 183 -2.15 30.31 -5.39
C GLU A 183 -3.00 29.53 -4.39
N ILE A 184 -4.30 29.71 -4.53
CA ILE A 184 -5.38 29.14 -3.72
C ILE A 184 -5.12 27.65 -3.54
N THR A 185 -5.15 27.16 -2.29
CA THR A 185 -5.06 25.74 -1.94
C THR A 185 -6.11 24.94 -2.72
N LYS A 186 -5.78 24.48 -3.92
CA LYS A 186 -6.58 23.46 -4.60
C LYS A 186 -6.50 22.24 -3.70
N SER A 187 -7.62 21.87 -3.13
CA SER A 187 -7.76 20.63 -2.38
C SER A 187 -7.38 19.49 -3.32
N LYS A 188 -6.16 18.97 -3.18
CA LYS A 188 -5.67 17.90 -4.03
C LYS A 188 -6.46 16.63 -3.74
N ALA A 189 -7.01 16.03 -4.78
CA ALA A 189 -7.72 14.77 -4.67
C ALA A 189 -6.73 13.60 -4.79
N MET A 190 -7.01 12.51 -4.08
CA MET A 190 -6.27 11.25 -4.18
C MET A 190 -7.27 10.11 -4.32
N THR A 191 -6.94 9.14 -5.17
CA THR A 191 -7.71 7.90 -5.29
C THR A 191 -7.08 6.83 -4.40
N CYS A 192 -7.90 6.12 -3.62
CA CYS A 192 -7.45 5.08 -2.70
C CYS A 192 -8.33 3.83 -2.83
N SER A 193 -7.77 2.66 -2.56
CA SER A 193 -8.52 1.42 -2.38
C SER A 193 -8.94 1.24 -0.93
N CYS A 194 -10.24 1.06 -0.71
CA CYS A 194 -10.83 0.86 0.61
C CYS A 194 -10.39 -0.48 1.21
N PRO A 195 -9.72 -0.50 2.38
CA PRO A 195 -9.21 -1.73 3.01
C PRO A 195 -10.29 -2.55 3.74
N LEU A 196 -11.58 -2.23 3.52
CA LEU A 196 -12.70 -3.05 3.96
C LEU A 196 -13.33 -3.79 2.78
N CYS A 197 -13.73 -3.07 1.73
CA CYS A 197 -14.46 -3.67 0.60
C CYS A 197 -13.65 -3.75 -0.70
N GLY A 198 -12.46 -3.17 -0.77
CA GLY A 198 -11.67 -3.05 -1.99
C GLY A 198 -12.09 -1.92 -2.92
N ASP A 199 -13.28 -1.32 -2.76
CA ASP A 199 -13.78 -0.24 -3.63
C ASP A 199 -12.77 0.89 -3.75
N ILE A 200 -12.64 1.39 -4.98
CA ILE A 200 -11.84 2.55 -5.30
C ILE A 200 -12.64 3.81 -5.00
N THR A 201 -12.06 4.71 -4.21
CA THR A 201 -12.73 5.93 -3.75
C THR A 201 -11.78 7.12 -3.83
N THR A 202 -12.34 8.32 -4.02
CA THR A 202 -11.58 9.56 -4.04
C THR A 202 -11.74 10.28 -2.71
N VAL A 203 -10.62 10.71 -2.13
CA VAL A 203 -10.54 11.47 -0.89
C VAL A 203 -9.73 12.75 -1.11
N LEU A 204 -9.85 13.70 -0.19
CA LEU A 204 -8.91 14.82 -0.16
C LEU A 204 -7.57 14.33 0.39
N HIS A 205 -6.48 14.82 -0.20
CA HIS A 205 -5.12 14.53 0.26
C HIS A 205 -4.92 14.99 1.72
N SER A 206 -5.53 16.11 2.12
CA SER A 206 -5.53 16.56 3.52
C SER A 206 -6.15 15.54 4.47
N ASP A 207 -7.26 14.93 4.08
CA ASP A 207 -7.97 13.93 4.89
C ASP A 207 -7.16 12.62 4.96
N PHE A 208 -6.53 12.25 3.84
CA PHE A 208 -5.61 11.12 3.75
C PHE A 208 -4.41 11.29 4.68
N THR A 209 -3.72 12.42 4.58
CA THR A 209 -2.53 12.70 5.38
C THR A 209 -2.87 12.82 6.86
N ALA A 210 -4.01 13.42 7.21
CA ALA A 210 -4.50 13.45 8.59
C ALA A 210 -4.77 12.04 9.15
N ALA A 211 -5.45 11.19 8.39
CA ALA A 211 -5.72 9.81 8.79
C ALA A 211 -4.41 9.01 8.96
N TYR A 212 -3.46 9.15 8.03
CA TYR A 212 -2.15 8.50 8.12
C TYR A 212 -1.37 8.92 9.38
N ARG A 213 -1.30 10.22 9.68
CA ARG A 213 -0.62 10.75 10.89
C ARG A 213 -1.24 10.23 12.18
N GLU A 214 -2.55 9.99 12.19
CA GLU A 214 -3.27 9.41 13.32
C GLU A 214 -3.24 7.87 13.35
N GLY A 215 -2.57 7.22 12.39
CA GLY A 215 -2.54 5.77 12.27
C GLY A 215 -3.90 5.14 11.95
N ARG A 216 -4.82 5.91 11.34
CA ARG A 216 -6.16 5.47 10.97
C ARG A 216 -6.21 5.03 9.50
N GLU A 217 -6.97 3.97 9.26
CA GLU A 217 -7.36 3.59 7.90
C GLU A 217 -8.47 4.51 7.37
N LEU A 218 -8.41 4.82 6.08
CA LEU A 218 -9.50 5.47 5.37
C LEU A 218 -10.43 4.44 4.76
N TYR A 219 -11.74 4.66 4.90
CA TYR A 219 -12.77 3.80 4.33
C TYR A 219 -13.63 4.59 3.35
N CYS A 220 -14.15 3.92 2.31
CA CYS A 220 -15.14 4.54 1.43
C CYS A 220 -16.41 4.91 2.21
N MET A 221 -17.20 5.86 1.69
CA MET A 221 -18.39 6.38 2.37
C MET A 221 -19.42 5.29 2.72
N LEU A 222 -19.57 4.28 1.86
CA LEU A 222 -20.46 3.14 2.13
C LEU A 222 -19.95 2.31 3.32
N CYS A 223 -18.65 2.05 3.39
CA CYS A 223 -18.05 1.33 4.51
C CYS A 223 -18.13 2.14 5.81
N ILE A 224 -17.97 3.47 5.77
CA ILE A 224 -18.17 4.33 6.95
C ILE A 224 -19.60 4.20 7.46
N SER A 225 -20.59 4.33 6.57
CA SER A 225 -22.02 4.23 6.91
C SER A 225 -22.37 2.86 7.49
N LYS A 226 -21.95 1.77 6.84
CA LYS A 226 -22.18 0.39 7.32
C LYS A 226 -21.45 0.13 8.64
N SER A 227 -20.22 0.62 8.82
CA SER A 227 -19.44 0.46 10.05
C SER A 227 -20.00 1.26 11.23
N GLY A 228 -20.74 2.34 10.94
CA GLY A 228 -21.46 3.13 11.94
C GLY A 228 -22.60 2.37 12.61
N ARG A 229 -23.22 1.40 11.92
CA ARG A 229 -24.30 0.58 12.48
C ARG A 229 -23.74 -0.38 13.52
N LYS A 230 -24.08 -0.16 14.80
CA LYS A 230 -23.60 -0.98 15.93
C LYS A 230 -24.63 -2.00 16.37
N ALA A 231 -24.20 -3.25 16.56
CA ALA A 231 -24.92 -4.25 17.34
C ALA A 231 -24.48 -4.18 18.81
N ARG A 232 -25.30 -4.75 19.70
CA ARG A 232 -25.01 -4.83 21.13
C ARG A 232 -25.07 -6.28 21.60
N ARG A 233 -24.15 -6.66 22.49
CA ARG A 233 -24.22 -7.92 23.24
C ARG A 233 -23.68 -7.74 24.65
N LYS A 234 -23.93 -8.72 25.53
CA LYS A 234 -23.42 -8.73 26.91
C LYS A 234 -21.98 -9.25 26.93
N CYS A 235 -21.09 -8.54 27.62
CA CYS A 235 -19.75 -9.02 27.94
C CYS A 235 -19.84 -10.35 28.69
N GLN A 236 -19.10 -11.36 28.24
CA GLN A 236 -19.12 -12.67 28.89
C GLN A 236 -18.65 -12.61 30.35
N ALA A 237 -17.69 -11.72 30.67
CA ALA A 237 -17.11 -11.55 32.00
C ALA A 237 -17.98 -10.67 32.92
N CYS A 238 -18.09 -9.37 32.64
CA CYS A 238 -18.74 -8.41 33.54
C CYS A 238 -20.22 -8.13 33.23
N LYS A 239 -20.79 -8.78 32.21
CA LYS A 239 -22.18 -8.61 31.75
C LYS A 239 -22.57 -7.18 31.32
N LYS A 240 -21.63 -6.23 31.23
CA LYS A 240 -21.87 -4.90 30.64
C LYS A 240 -22.16 -5.01 29.13
N ASN A 241 -22.93 -4.07 28.60
CA ASN A 241 -23.21 -4.00 27.16
C ASN A 241 -21.95 -3.61 26.38
N ILE A 242 -21.65 -4.35 25.32
CA ILE A 242 -20.59 -4.04 24.36
C ILE A 242 -21.26 -3.64 23.06
N ALA A 243 -20.90 -2.48 22.52
CA ALA A 243 -21.28 -2.07 21.18
C ALA A 243 -20.14 -2.38 20.20
N PHE A 244 -20.45 -2.99 19.07
CA PHE A 244 -19.48 -3.33 18.03
C PHE A 244 -20.14 -3.21 16.65
N SER A 245 -19.34 -3.07 15.58
CA SER A 245 -19.87 -3.08 14.21
C SER A 245 -19.79 -4.49 13.63
N PRO A 246 -20.92 -5.17 13.34
CA PRO A 246 -20.90 -6.47 12.68
C PRO A 246 -20.22 -6.41 11.31
N TYR A 247 -20.51 -5.36 10.55
CA TYR A 247 -19.95 -5.16 9.22
C TYR A 247 -18.42 -5.04 9.25
N TRP A 248 -17.89 -4.17 10.11
CA TRP A 248 -16.44 -3.97 10.19
C TRP A 248 -15.69 -5.27 10.54
N HIS A 249 -16.20 -6.03 11.52
CA HIS A 249 -15.59 -7.29 11.93
C HIS A 249 -15.63 -8.32 10.79
N SER A 250 -16.79 -8.45 10.13
CA SER A 250 -16.93 -9.33 8.97
C SER A 250 -15.96 -8.97 7.84
N MET A 251 -15.85 -7.69 7.49
CA MET A 251 -14.95 -7.26 6.41
C MET A 251 -13.47 -7.40 6.77
N LYS A 252 -13.12 -7.28 8.06
CA LYS A 252 -11.75 -7.54 8.54
C LYS A 252 -11.44 -9.02 8.75
N GLY A 253 -12.40 -9.93 8.48
CA GLY A 253 -12.24 -11.36 8.77
C GLY A 253 -12.04 -11.66 10.26
N MET A 254 -12.56 -10.79 11.13
CA MET A 254 -12.41 -10.90 12.58
C MET A 254 -13.71 -11.34 13.23
N GLU A 255 -13.61 -12.14 14.27
CA GLU A 255 -14.77 -12.48 15.11
C GLU A 255 -15.20 -11.25 15.94
N PRO A 256 -16.51 -10.98 16.07
CA PRO A 256 -16.99 -9.91 16.92
C PRO A 256 -16.64 -10.13 18.40
N PRO A 257 -16.32 -9.07 19.16
CA PRO A 257 -15.82 -9.18 20.53
C PRO A 257 -16.83 -9.89 21.43
N THR A 258 -16.34 -10.77 22.30
CA THR A 258 -17.14 -11.45 23.33
C THR A 258 -16.96 -10.82 24.71
N THR A 259 -15.88 -10.05 24.89
CA THR A 259 -15.51 -9.32 26.11
C THR A 259 -15.41 -7.82 25.85
N CYS A 260 -15.54 -7.01 26.90
CA CYS A 260 -15.37 -5.56 26.79
C CYS A 260 -13.89 -5.20 26.95
N LYS A 261 -13.48 -4.07 26.36
CA LYS A 261 -12.08 -3.59 26.40
C LYS A 261 -11.45 -3.59 27.80
N SER A 262 -12.22 -3.20 28.82
CA SER A 262 -11.74 -3.23 30.21
C SER A 262 -11.43 -4.64 30.71
N CYS A 263 -12.28 -5.63 30.39
CA CYS A 263 -12.06 -7.02 30.78
C CYS A 263 -10.98 -7.71 29.94
N GLU A 264 -10.75 -7.27 28.70
CA GLU A 264 -9.62 -7.70 27.87
C GLU A 264 -8.29 -7.19 28.44
N ALA A 265 -8.21 -5.90 28.79
CA ALA A 265 -7.01 -5.31 29.38
C ALA A 265 -6.62 -5.98 30.71
N SER A 266 -7.61 -6.34 31.55
CA SER A 266 -7.36 -7.06 32.81
C SER A 266 -6.92 -8.52 32.64
N ARG A 267 -6.94 -9.07 31.42
CA ARG A 267 -6.50 -10.44 31.12
C ARG A 267 -5.10 -10.51 30.52
N ALA A 268 -4.50 -9.39 30.11
CA ALA A 268 -3.15 -9.39 29.59
C ALA A 268 -2.17 -9.78 30.71
N PRO A 269 -1.39 -10.87 30.59
CA PRO A 269 -0.36 -11.19 31.56
C PRO A 269 0.76 -10.13 31.49
N ASP A 270 1.33 -9.81 32.65
CA ASP A 270 2.62 -9.14 32.76
C ASP A 270 3.67 -9.92 31.95
N GLN A 271 3.94 -9.48 30.72
CA GLN A 271 5.18 -9.76 30.03
C GLN A 271 5.88 -8.44 29.78
N VAL A 272 6.57 -7.98 30.82
CA VAL A 272 7.75 -7.14 30.67
C VAL A 272 8.77 -7.98 29.90
N VAL A 273 8.84 -7.79 28.59
CA VAL A 273 10.02 -8.21 27.82
C VAL A 273 11.07 -7.13 28.07
N GLN A 274 12.08 -7.48 28.86
CA GLN A 274 13.32 -6.73 28.96
C GLN A 274 13.97 -6.70 27.57
N PHE A 275 14.35 -5.50 27.12
CA PHE A 275 15.36 -5.32 26.08
C PHE A 275 16.75 -5.50 26.68
#